data_AF-A0A384AFB9-F1
#
_entry.id   AF-A0A384AFB9-F1
#
_cell.length_a   1.000
_cell.length_b   1.000
_cell.length_c   1.000
_cell.angle_alpha   90.00
_cell.angle_beta   90.00
_cell.angle_gamma   90.00
#
_symmetry.space_group_name_H-M   'P 1'
#
loop_
_entity.id
_entity.type
_entity.pdbx_description
1 polymer ?
#
loop_
_entity_poly.entity_id
_entity_poly.type
_entity_poly.pdbx_seq_one_letter_code
_entity_poly.pdbx_strand_id
1 'polypeptide(L)'
;MSGNGAVWGRVRSRLRAFPDRLAACGAEVRSRQAGQEGPRGAGCGLAGWCGRLRKDLCAQEFEALRSCFVAAAKKTLTGGR
;
A
#
# COMPACT_ATOMS: atom_id res chain seq x y z
N MET A 1 -2.13 22.62 30.82
CA MET A 1 -1.64 21.54 29.95
C MET A 1 -1.10 22.17 28.67
N SER A 2 0.17 21.94 28.32
CA SER A 2 0.81 22.60 27.17
C SER A 2 0.26 22.10 25.85
N GLY A 3 -0.15 23.00 24.96
CA GLY A 3 -0.60 22.67 23.60
C GLY A 3 0.44 21.87 22.79
N ASN A 4 1.73 22.02 23.11
CA ASN A 4 2.79 21.22 22.50
C ASN A 4 2.64 19.73 22.80
N GLY A 5 2.21 19.34 24.00
CA GLY A 5 1.98 17.93 24.35
C GLY A 5 0.91 17.28 23.48
N ALA A 6 -0.16 18.01 23.16
CA ALA A 6 -1.23 17.53 22.28
C ALA A 6 -0.79 17.42 20.81
N VAL A 7 0.05 18.34 20.33
CA VAL A 7 0.63 18.30 18.98
C VAL A 7 1.56 17.09 18.82
N TRP A 8 2.50 16.90 19.76
CA TRP A 8 3.43 15.77 19.76
C TRP A 8 2.70 14.43 19.93
N GLY A 9 1.63 14.39 20.73
CA GLY A 9 0.75 13.22 20.84
C GLY A 9 0.13 12.82 19.50
N ARG A 10 -0.43 13.78 18.75
CA ARG A 10 -1.01 13.52 17.43
C ARG A 10 0.01 13.04 16.40
N VAL A 11 1.19 13.66 16.36
CA VAL A 11 2.28 13.24 15.46
C VAL A 11 2.70 11.80 15.76
N ARG A 12 2.90 11.46 17.04
CA ARG A 12 3.31 10.11 17.46
C ARG A 12 2.26 9.05 17.13
N SER A 13 0.97 9.36 17.30
CA SER A 13 -0.11 8.44 16.92
C SER A 13 -0.17 8.19 15.41
N ARG A 14 0.07 9.23 14.59
CA ARG A 14 0.13 9.08 13.12
C ARG A 14 1.29 8.21 12.67
N LEU A 15 2.47 8.38 13.29
CA LEU A 15 3.65 7.57 13.01
C LEU A 15 3.43 6.11 13.40
N ARG A 16 2.75 5.85 14.52
CA ARG A 16 2.42 4.47 14.96
C ARG A 16 1.44 3.76 14.02
N ALA A 17 0.48 4.47 13.43
CA ALA A 17 -0.50 3.89 12.51
C ALA A 17 0.00 3.77 11.05
N PHE A 18 1.16 4.33 10.72
CA PHE A 18 1.68 4.34 9.36
C PHE A 18 2.06 2.94 8.83
N PRO A 19 2.76 2.08 9.60
CA PRO A 19 3.09 0.72 9.15
C PRO A 19 1.85 -0.11 8.79
N ASP A 20 0.79 -0.03 9.60
CA ASP A 20 -0.46 -0.75 9.33
C ASP A 20 -1.13 -0.26 8.04
N ARG A 21 -1.13 1.07 7.81
CA ARG A 21 -1.66 1.67 6.57
C ARG A 21 -0.83 1.28 5.34
N LEU A 22 0.48 1.12 5.48
CA LEU A 22 1.34 0.62 4.41
C LEU A 22 1.08 -0.86 4.13
N ALA A 23 0.92 -1.70 5.16
CA ALA A 23 0.61 -3.12 5.01
C ALA A 23 -0.72 -3.34 4.27
N ALA A 24 -1.72 -2.50 4.52
CA ALA A 24 -3.02 -2.53 3.84
C ALA A 24 -2.90 -2.31 2.31
N CYS A 25 -1.90 -1.57 1.82
CA CYS A 25 -1.69 -1.37 0.38
C CYS A 25 -1.40 -2.68 -0.37
N GLY A 26 -0.66 -3.61 0.26
CA GLY A 26 -0.39 -4.91 -0.35
C GLY A 26 -1.65 -5.76 -0.49
N ALA A 27 -2.56 -5.68 0.49
CA ALA A 27 -3.85 -6.38 0.45
C ALA A 27 -4.80 -5.75 -0.59
N GLU A 28 -4.83 -4.42 -0.71
CA GLU A 28 -5.64 -3.69 -1.70
C GLU A 28 -5.23 -4.03 -3.15
N VAL A 29 -3.93 -4.16 -3.41
CA VAL A 29 -3.44 -4.49 -4.76
C VAL A 29 -3.75 -5.95 -5.08
N ARG A 30 -3.62 -6.86 -4.11
CA ARG A 30 -3.98 -8.28 -4.29
C ARG A 30 -5.47 -8.48 -4.54
N SER A 31 -6.35 -7.74 -3.88
CA SER A 31 -7.80 -7.85 -4.11
C SER A 31 -8.23 -7.30 -5.47
N ARG A 32 -7.57 -6.24 -5.97
CA ARG A 32 -7.77 -5.76 -7.36
C ARG A 32 -7.36 -6.78 -8.42
N GLN A 33 -6.40 -7.65 -8.12
CA GLN A 33 -5.95 -8.71 -9.03
C GLN A 33 -6.90 -9.91 -9.02
N ALA A 34 -7.37 -10.34 -7.85
CA ALA A 34 -8.29 -11.47 -7.73
C ALA A 34 -9.63 -11.24 -8.49
N GLY A 35 -10.05 -9.98 -8.67
CA GLY A 35 -11.21 -9.63 -9.48
C GLY A 35 -10.99 -9.62 -11.00
N GLN A 36 -9.75 -9.81 -11.48
CA GLN A 36 -9.37 -9.80 -12.90
C GLN A 36 -8.98 -11.19 -13.44
N GLU A 37 -9.11 -12.26 -12.65
CA GLU A 37 -8.76 -13.64 -13.02
C GLU A 37 -9.71 -14.22 -14.09
N GLY A 38 -9.44 -13.88 -15.35
CA GLY A 38 -9.59 -14.81 -16.48
C GLY A 38 -8.33 -15.68 -16.65
N PRO A 39 -8.34 -16.70 -17.52
CA PRO A 39 -7.36 -17.81 -17.56
C PRO A 39 -5.91 -17.44 -17.96
N ARG A 40 -5.55 -16.15 -17.98
CA ARG A 40 -4.18 -15.66 -18.23
C ARG A 40 -3.54 -14.97 -17.03
N GLY A 41 -4.22 -14.91 -15.88
CA GLY A 41 -3.81 -14.13 -14.72
C GLY A 41 -3.20 -14.95 -13.58
N ALA A 42 -2.10 -15.66 -13.82
CA ALA A 42 -1.23 -16.04 -12.71
C ALA A 42 -0.49 -14.79 -12.26
N GLY A 43 -0.98 -14.14 -11.20
CA GLY A 43 -0.42 -12.90 -10.67
C GLY A 43 1.09 -12.96 -10.40
N CYS A 44 1.70 -11.79 -10.22
CA CYS A 44 3.11 -11.55 -9.84
C CYS A 44 3.51 -12.11 -8.46
N GLY A 45 3.06 -13.30 -8.10
CA GLY A 45 3.39 -13.97 -6.85
C GLY A 45 4.70 -14.73 -6.94
N LEU A 46 5.45 -14.73 -5.84
CA LEU A 46 6.71 -15.47 -5.64
C LEU A 46 6.61 -16.99 -5.92
N ALA A 47 5.41 -17.55 -6.05
CA ALA A 47 5.18 -18.99 -6.06
C ALA A 47 5.08 -19.64 -7.46
N GLY A 48 5.12 -18.89 -8.57
CA GLY A 48 4.81 -19.48 -9.89
C GLY A 48 5.72 -19.11 -11.06
N TRP A 49 6.73 -18.25 -10.88
CA TRP A 49 7.40 -17.60 -12.01
C TRP A 49 8.84 -18.08 -12.22
N CYS A 50 8.98 -19.31 -12.70
CA CYS A 50 10.26 -19.82 -13.23
C CYS A 50 10.36 -19.71 -14.78
N GLY A 51 9.59 -18.81 -15.40
CA GLY A 51 9.54 -18.66 -16.86
C GLY A 51 9.32 -17.21 -17.29
N ARG A 52 10.42 -16.56 -17.72
CA ARG A 52 10.49 -15.22 -18.35
C ARG A 52 9.70 -14.11 -17.63
N LEU A 53 10.36 -13.52 -16.63
CA LEU A 53 10.02 -12.21 -16.10
C LEU A 53 10.14 -11.16 -17.24
N ARG A 54 9.04 -10.78 -17.90
CA ARG A 54 9.03 -9.58 -18.75
C ARG A 54 9.06 -8.37 -17.83
N LYS A 55 9.93 -7.39 -18.14
CA LYS A 55 10.22 -6.22 -17.30
C LYS A 55 8.98 -5.45 -16.84
N ASP A 56 7.89 -5.53 -17.61
CA ASP A 56 6.68 -4.73 -17.41
C ASP A 56 5.45 -5.54 -17.01
N LEU A 57 5.58 -6.86 -16.75
CA LEU A 57 4.42 -7.70 -16.43
C LEU A 57 3.73 -7.29 -15.12
N CYS A 58 4.45 -6.62 -14.22
CA CYS A 58 3.96 -6.12 -12.95
C CYS A 58 3.86 -4.58 -12.90
N ALA A 59 3.92 -3.90 -14.04
CA ALA A 59 3.98 -2.44 -14.09
C ALA A 59 2.73 -1.80 -13.48
N GLN A 60 1.56 -2.37 -13.76
CA GLN A 60 0.27 -1.87 -13.26
C GLN A 60 0.15 -2.07 -11.73
N GLU A 61 0.67 -3.18 -11.23
CA GLU A 61 0.72 -3.55 -9.83
C GLU A 61 1.63 -2.63 -9.05
N PHE A 62 2.81 -2.34 -9.61
CA PHE A 62 3.76 -1.42 -9.02
C PHE A 62 3.23 0.01 -9.01
N GLU A 63 2.54 0.43 -10.06
CA GLU A 63 1.87 1.73 -10.12
C GLU A 63 0.73 1.83 -9.08
N ALA A 64 -0.06 0.77 -8.91
CA ALA A 64 -1.12 0.71 -7.91
C ALA A 64 -0.53 0.74 -6.47
N LEU A 65 0.54 0.01 -6.21
CA LEU A 65 1.27 0.04 -4.93
C LEU A 65 1.82 1.44 -4.64
N ARG A 66 2.48 2.06 -5.62
CA ARG A 66 3.03 3.41 -5.52
C ARG A 66 1.93 4.43 -5.21
N SER A 67 0.80 4.33 -5.89
CA SER A 67 -0.36 5.20 -5.68
C SER A 67 -0.94 5.03 -4.27
N CYS A 68 -1.04 3.80 -3.78
CA CYS A 68 -1.50 3.54 -2.42
C CYS A 68 -0.52 4.07 -1.36
N PHE A 69 0.79 3.92 -1.54
CA PHE A 69 1.78 4.47 -0.61
C PHE A 69 1.69 5.99 -0.51
N VAL A 70 1.52 6.68 -1.64
CA VAL A 70 1.30 8.13 -1.66
C VAL A 70 0.01 8.48 -0.91
N ALA A 71 -1.06 7.72 -1.09
CA ALA A 71 -2.31 7.94 -0.37
C ALA A 71 -2.17 7.69 1.14
N ALA A 72 -1.48 6.62 1.55
CA ALA A 72 -1.23 6.29 2.95
C ALA A 72 -0.40 7.38 3.65
N ALA A 73 0.63 7.90 2.96
CA ALA A 73 1.44 9.02 3.44
C ALA A 73 0.64 10.33 3.53
N LYS A 74 -0.23 10.62 2.55
CA LYS A 74 -1.11 11.80 2.64
C LYS A 74 -2.07 11.71 3.83
N LYS A 75 -2.64 10.53 4.09
CA LYS A 75 -3.54 10.26 5.24
C LYS A 75 -2.86 10.43 6.60
N THR A 76 -1.53 10.28 6.69
CA THR A 76 -0.80 10.56 7.95
C THR A 76 -0.52 12.06 8.11
N LEU A 77 -0.43 12.83 7.03
CA LEU A 77 -0.18 14.27 7.05
C LEU A 77 -1.46 15.11 7.29
N THR A 78 -2.58 14.78 6.65
CA THR A 78 -3.81 15.59 6.73
C THR A 78 -4.62 15.43 8.01
N GLY A 79 -4.27 14.45 8.85
CA GLY A 79 -4.95 14.22 10.11
C GLY A 79 -6.20 13.39 9.98
N GLY A 80 -6.13 12.17 10.52
CA GLY A 80 -7.34 11.44 10.90
C GLY A 80 -8.11 12.29 11.91
N ARG A 81 -9.31 12.68 11.50
CA ARG A 81 -10.35 13.21 12.37
C ARG A 81 -10.84 12.08 13.28
#